data_AF-A0A5C3NVX7-F1
#
_entry.id   AF-A0A5C3NVX7-F1
#
_cell.length_a   1.000
_cell.length_b   1.000
_cell.length_c   1.000
_cell.angle_alpha   90.00
_cell.angle_beta   90.00
_cell.angle_gamma   90.00
#
_symmetry.space_group_name_H-M   'P 1'
#
loop_
_entity.id
_entity.type
_entity.pdbx_description
1 polymer ?
#
loop_
_entity_poly.entity_id
_entity_poly.type
_entity_poly.pdbx_seq_one_letter_code
_entity_poly.pdbx_strand_id
1 'polypeptide(L)'
;MVIAYVPEQGRHGLRILPPLDINKLAQETGDLEEVFLLVYGPGATPTRPKDLRWSLAWRVSNGGWKHIHVTAENTLYDPQMPWRYVYWGPQNKTAELDNCKARRMSLGVMDVATRRRIKALAWEVGVAKPNRQWTGQHWIIALLHKLYENKVLTQAQWSKAIAQAPHRTC
;
A
#
# COMPACT_ATOMS: atom_id res chain seq x y z
N MET A 1 -24.03 -6.08 -1.78
CA MET A 1 -23.08 -7.20 -1.57
C MET A 1 -22.28 -6.88 -0.31
N VAL A 2 -22.29 -7.74 0.70
CA VAL A 2 -21.56 -7.50 1.96
C VAL A 2 -20.09 -7.86 1.75
N ILE A 3 -19.18 -6.91 1.98
CA ILE A 3 -17.73 -7.18 1.95
C ILE A 3 -17.37 -7.90 3.24
N ALA A 4 -16.94 -9.15 3.13
CA ALA A 4 -16.40 -9.90 4.26
C ALA A 4 -14.92 -9.57 4.44
N TYR A 5 -14.51 -9.16 5.64
CA TYR A 5 -13.11 -8.89 5.95
C TYR A 5 -12.40 -10.12 6.53
N VAL A 6 -11.10 -10.22 6.28
CA VAL A 6 -10.23 -11.23 6.88
C VAL A 6 -9.71 -10.67 8.22
N PRO A 7 -9.82 -11.44 9.33
CA PRO A 7 -9.29 -11.03 10.62
C PRO A 7 -7.78 -10.73 10.56
N GLU A 8 -7.33 -9.89 11.50
CA GLU A 8 -5.91 -9.49 11.62
C GLU A 8 -5.31 -8.99 10.30
N GLN A 9 -6.14 -8.32 9.48
CA GLN A 9 -5.75 -7.74 8.19
C GLN A 9 -5.15 -8.78 7.22
N GLY A 10 -5.71 -9.98 7.22
CA GLY A 10 -5.27 -11.07 6.37
C GLY A 10 -4.29 -12.03 7.04
N ARG A 11 -3.77 -11.71 8.24
CA ARG A 11 -2.73 -12.50 8.91
C ARG A 11 -3.25 -13.71 9.69
N HIS A 12 -4.53 -13.73 10.01
CA HIS A 12 -5.09 -14.81 10.83
C HIS A 12 -4.89 -16.18 10.15
N GLY A 13 -4.28 -17.11 10.89
CA GLY A 13 -4.00 -18.47 10.42
C GLY A 13 -2.83 -18.60 9.44
N LEU A 14 -2.03 -17.54 9.21
CA LEU A 14 -0.88 -17.62 8.32
C LEU A 14 0.28 -18.41 8.93
N ARG A 15 0.89 -19.26 8.11
CA ARG A 15 2.14 -20.00 8.37
C ARG A 15 3.36 -19.41 7.66
N ILE A 16 3.15 -18.38 6.85
CA ILE A 16 4.19 -17.67 6.12
C ILE A 16 4.79 -16.57 7.00
N LEU A 17 6.09 -16.37 6.89
CA LEU A 17 6.78 -15.29 7.60
C LEU A 17 6.47 -13.94 6.97
N PRO A 18 6.47 -12.84 7.76
CA PRO A 18 6.36 -11.51 7.21
C PRO A 18 7.51 -11.24 6.22
N PRO A 19 7.29 -10.40 5.19
CA PRO A 19 8.36 -10.02 4.27
C PRO A 19 9.52 -9.37 5.02
N LEU A 20 10.73 -9.53 4.48
CA LEU A 20 11.93 -8.93 5.04
C LEU A 20 11.75 -7.42 5.20
N ASP A 21 11.97 -6.93 6.42
CA ASP A 21 11.87 -5.52 6.76
C ASP A 21 13.23 -5.01 7.25
N ILE A 22 13.79 -4.05 6.51
CA ILE A 22 15.08 -3.46 6.83
C ILE A 22 14.97 -2.27 7.80
N ASN A 23 13.94 -2.22 8.65
CA ASN A 23 13.75 -1.15 9.65
C ASN A 23 14.99 -0.84 10.50
N LYS A 24 15.85 -1.83 10.77
CA LYS A 24 17.11 -1.62 11.51
C LYS A 24 18.17 -0.85 10.70
N LEU A 25 18.09 -0.89 9.37
CA LEU A 25 19.07 -0.29 8.46
C LEU A 25 18.61 1.06 7.90
N ALA A 26 17.31 1.34 7.90
CA ALA A 26 16.75 2.59 7.40
C ALA A 26 15.73 3.11 8.43
N GLN A 27 15.95 4.31 8.97
CA GLN A 27 15.10 4.91 9.99
C GLN A 27 14.30 6.08 9.40
N GLU A 28 13.13 6.36 9.96
CA GLU A 28 12.40 7.57 9.60
C GLU A 28 13.23 8.80 9.96
N THR A 29 13.46 9.67 8.96
CA THR A 29 14.07 10.96 9.15
C THR A 29 13.12 11.86 9.96
N GLY A 30 13.69 12.76 10.76
CA GLY A 30 12.95 13.83 11.45
C GLY A 30 12.35 14.86 10.48
N ASP A 31 12.85 14.86 9.25
CA ASP A 31 12.64 15.91 8.26
C ASP A 31 11.28 15.80 7.55
N LEU A 32 10.93 16.87 6.85
CA LEU A 32 9.83 16.90 5.90
C LEU A 32 10.15 15.98 4.71
N GLU A 33 9.24 15.06 4.39
CA GLU A 33 9.40 14.12 3.28
C GLU A 33 8.17 14.15 2.40
N GLU A 34 8.41 14.06 1.09
CA GLU A 34 7.34 13.92 0.12
C GLU A 34 6.75 12.50 0.17
N VAL A 35 5.44 12.44 0.37
CA VAL A 35 4.68 11.18 0.34
C VAL A 35 4.12 10.99 -1.06
N PHE A 36 4.34 9.80 -1.62
CA PHE A 36 3.89 9.44 -2.96
C PHE A 36 2.87 8.32 -2.91
N LEU A 37 1.87 8.40 -3.78
CA LEU A 37 1.22 7.21 -4.33
C LEU A 37 2.13 6.64 -5.42
N LEU A 38 2.51 5.37 -5.27
CA LEU A 38 3.26 4.61 -6.26
C LEU A 38 2.32 3.63 -6.95
N VAL A 39 2.32 3.65 -8.28
CA VAL A 39 1.64 2.65 -9.11
C VAL A 39 2.67 1.94 -9.97
N TYR A 40 2.84 0.65 -9.71
CA TYR A 40 3.78 -0.18 -10.44
C TYR A 40 3.13 -0.63 -11.74
N GLY A 41 3.85 -0.45 -12.86
CA GLY A 41 3.39 -0.92 -14.17
C GLY A 41 3.23 -2.44 -14.23
N PRO A 42 2.57 -2.95 -15.29
CA PRO A 42 2.49 -4.40 -15.50
C PRO A 42 3.91 -4.98 -15.59
N GLY A 43 4.09 -6.17 -15.02
CA GLY A 43 5.34 -6.91 -15.17
C GLY A 43 5.49 -7.45 -16.60
N ALA A 44 6.25 -8.54 -16.75
CA ALA A 44 6.37 -9.21 -18.06
C ALA A 44 5.03 -9.83 -18.55
N THR A 45 4.05 -9.99 -17.67
CA THR A 45 2.74 -10.56 -18.00
C THR A 45 1.67 -9.47 -18.18
N PRO A 46 0.79 -9.60 -19.19
CA PRO A 46 -0.34 -8.69 -19.37
C PRO A 46 -1.19 -8.66 -18.10
N THR A 47 -1.25 -7.49 -17.45
CA THR A 47 -2.02 -7.29 -16.22
C THR A 47 -3.07 -6.22 -16.48
N ARG A 48 -4.32 -6.46 -16.05
CA ARG A 48 -5.36 -5.43 -16.17
C ARG A 48 -5.00 -4.27 -15.24
N PRO A 49 -5.38 -3.01 -15.55
CA PRO A 49 -5.06 -1.87 -14.71
C PRO A 49 -5.45 -2.04 -13.23
N LYS A 50 -6.57 -2.74 -12.96
CA LYS A 50 -7.06 -3.03 -11.61
C LYS A 50 -6.18 -3.99 -10.79
N ASP A 51 -5.34 -4.74 -11.48
CA ASP A 51 -4.44 -5.76 -10.91
C ASP A 51 -3.03 -5.18 -10.65
N LEU A 52 -2.80 -3.89 -10.97
CA LEU A 52 -1.54 -3.21 -10.69
C LEU A 52 -1.32 -3.06 -9.18
N ARG A 53 -0.06 -3.20 -8.77
CA ARG A 53 0.34 -2.97 -7.38
C ARG A 53 0.31 -1.46 -7.10
N TRP A 54 -0.34 -1.09 -6.00
CA TRP A 54 -0.36 0.28 -5.50
C TRP A 54 0.29 0.32 -4.11
N SER A 55 1.00 1.38 -3.79
CA SER A 55 1.52 1.60 -2.44
C SER A 55 1.65 3.08 -2.12
N LEU A 56 1.52 3.46 -0.85
CA LEU A 56 2.04 4.73 -0.38
C LEU A 56 3.50 4.57 -0.01
N ALA A 57 4.34 5.56 -0.33
CA ALA A 57 5.74 5.52 0.04
C ALA A 57 6.36 6.90 0.24
N TRP A 58 7.41 6.94 1.05
CA TRP A 58 8.28 8.10 1.24
C TRP A 58 9.71 7.65 1.54
N ARG A 59 10.67 8.56 1.40
CA ARG A 59 12.07 8.27 1.69
C ARG A 59 12.31 8.13 3.19
N VAL A 60 13.25 7.26 3.53
CA VAL A 60 13.81 7.11 4.89
C VAL A 60 15.33 7.20 4.78
N SER A 61 16.04 7.17 5.92
CA SER A 61 17.49 7.28 5.92
C SER A 61 18.18 6.19 5.08
N ASN A 62 19.45 6.42 4.73
CA ASN A 62 20.28 5.45 4.01
C ASN A 62 19.71 5.03 2.64
N GLY A 63 19.00 5.95 1.97
CA GLY A 63 18.41 5.70 0.65
C GLY A 63 17.25 4.71 0.63
N GLY A 64 16.73 4.34 1.80
CA GLY A 64 15.58 3.45 1.92
C GLY A 64 14.26 4.14 1.61
N TRP A 65 13.22 3.33 1.49
CA TRP A 65 11.84 3.77 1.34
C TRP A 65 10.94 3.06 2.34
N LYS A 66 10.03 3.81 2.96
CA LYS A 66 8.90 3.24 3.70
C LYS A 66 7.79 2.95 2.71
N HIS A 67 7.25 1.74 2.72
CA HIS A 67 6.11 1.33 1.89
C HIS A 67 4.92 0.92 2.75
N ILE A 68 3.73 1.33 2.33
CA ILE A 68 2.44 0.90 2.88
C ILE A 68 1.61 0.33 1.73
N HIS A 69 1.38 -0.98 1.77
CA HIS A 69 0.53 -1.70 0.84
C HIS A 69 0.15 -3.07 1.40
N VAL A 70 -0.86 -3.70 0.80
CA VAL A 70 -1.11 -5.13 0.96
C VAL A 70 -0.27 -5.94 -0.03
N THR A 71 0.12 -7.14 0.39
CA THR A 71 0.80 -8.14 -0.45
C THR A 71 -0.17 -9.26 -0.79
N ALA A 72 -0.09 -9.77 -2.01
CA ALA A 72 -0.81 -10.95 -2.45
C ALA A 72 -0.02 -12.20 -2.02
N GLU A 73 -0.61 -13.05 -1.18
CA GLU A 73 0.04 -14.21 -0.59
C GLU A 73 -0.62 -15.50 -1.06
N ASN A 74 0.21 -16.44 -1.53
CA ASN A 74 -0.22 -17.80 -1.82
C ASN A 74 -0.28 -18.58 -0.51
N THR A 75 -1.46 -19.10 -0.19
CA THR A 75 -1.77 -19.82 1.05
C THR A 75 -2.32 -21.19 0.72
N LEU A 76 -1.60 -21.93 -0.14
CA LEU A 76 -2.03 -23.22 -0.69
C LEU A 76 -2.38 -24.29 0.38
N TYR A 77 -1.89 -24.11 1.62
CA TYR A 77 -2.22 -24.96 2.77
C TYR A 77 -3.60 -24.66 3.38
N ASP A 78 -4.25 -23.54 3.04
CA ASP A 78 -5.62 -23.20 3.44
C ASP A 78 -6.56 -23.46 2.25
N PRO A 79 -7.29 -24.58 2.23
CA PRO A 79 -8.18 -24.92 1.13
C PRO A 79 -9.38 -23.97 0.99
N GLN A 80 -9.76 -23.23 2.04
CA GLN A 80 -10.87 -22.27 1.98
C GLN A 80 -10.45 -20.94 1.37
N MET A 81 -9.16 -20.61 1.46
CA MET A 81 -8.62 -19.36 0.96
C MET A 81 -7.17 -19.60 0.51
N PRO A 82 -6.95 -20.23 -0.67
CA PRO A 82 -5.63 -20.65 -1.16
C PRO A 82 -4.77 -19.47 -1.62
N TRP A 83 -5.35 -18.28 -1.68
CA TRP A 83 -4.69 -17.02 -1.98
C TRP A 83 -5.42 -15.92 -1.21
N ARG A 84 -4.70 -14.91 -0.70
CA ARG A 84 -5.31 -13.74 -0.04
C ARG A 84 -4.42 -12.51 -0.09
N TYR A 85 -5.01 -11.34 0.15
CA TYR A 85 -4.23 -10.15 0.48
C TYR A 85 -3.90 -10.11 1.96
N VAL A 86 -2.72 -9.56 2.29
CA VAL A 86 -2.25 -9.41 3.66
C VAL A 86 -1.60 -8.04 3.81
N TYR A 87 -2.02 -7.27 4.81
CA TYR A 87 -1.25 -6.12 5.24
C TYR A 87 -0.25 -6.60 6.30
N TRP A 88 1.05 -6.41 6.08
CA TRP A 88 2.09 -6.80 7.05
C TRP A 88 2.54 -5.63 7.93
N GLY A 89 1.90 -4.47 7.79
CA GLY A 89 2.36 -3.23 8.39
C GLY A 89 3.23 -2.38 7.45
N PRO A 90 3.69 -1.21 7.91
CA PRO A 90 4.61 -0.36 7.17
C PRO A 90 6.00 -1.02 7.05
N GLN A 91 6.50 -1.21 5.83
CA GLN A 91 7.74 -1.93 5.57
C GLN A 91 8.83 -1.00 5.08
N ASN A 92 10.05 -1.10 5.61
CA ASN A 92 11.20 -0.48 4.96
C ASN A 92 11.77 -1.39 3.89
N LYS A 93 12.05 -0.81 2.73
CA LYS A 93 12.67 -1.48 1.59
C LYS A 93 13.86 -0.66 1.10
N THR A 94 14.91 -1.32 0.65
CA THR A 94 15.93 -0.65 -0.15
C THR A 94 15.28 -0.14 -1.43
N ALA A 95 15.83 0.93 -2.00
CA ALA A 95 15.44 1.38 -3.34
C ALA A 95 15.87 0.33 -4.39
N GLU A 96 15.22 -0.82 -4.43
CA GLU A 96 15.39 -1.72 -5.56
C GLU A 96 14.79 -1.08 -6.81
N LEU A 97 15.35 -1.46 -7.96
CA LEU A 97 15.07 -1.05 -9.34
C LEU A 97 13.57 -0.88 -9.69
N ASP A 98 12.66 -1.47 -8.93
CA ASP A 98 11.22 -1.36 -9.09
C ASP A 98 10.66 0.04 -8.81
N ASN A 99 11.28 0.82 -7.92
CA ASN A 99 10.86 2.21 -7.69
C ASN A 99 11.16 3.12 -8.90
N CYS A 100 12.08 2.72 -9.80
CA CYS A 100 12.33 3.43 -11.06
C CYS A 100 11.25 3.12 -12.11
N LYS A 101 10.53 2.00 -11.98
CA LYS A 101 9.44 1.61 -12.89
C LYS A 101 8.05 2.03 -12.39
N ALA A 102 7.95 2.42 -11.12
CA ALA A 102 6.71 2.92 -10.55
C ALA A 102 6.43 4.37 -10.98
N ARG A 103 5.21 4.63 -11.44
CA ARG A 103 4.73 6.01 -11.57
C ARG A 103 4.54 6.58 -10.18
N ARG A 104 5.10 7.77 -9.94
CA ARG A 104 5.04 8.47 -8.65
C ARG A 104 4.08 9.64 -8.76
N MET A 105 3.13 9.72 -7.83
CA MET A 105 2.16 10.81 -7.74
C MET A 105 2.28 11.41 -6.34
N SER A 106 2.72 12.66 -6.28
CA SER A 106 2.87 13.36 -5.01
C SER A 106 1.53 13.56 -4.33
N LEU A 107 1.47 13.19 -3.05
CA LEU A 107 0.41 13.53 -2.12
C LEU A 107 0.78 14.76 -1.27
N GLY A 108 2.00 15.27 -1.42
CA GLY A 108 2.53 16.43 -0.70
C GLY A 108 3.67 16.10 0.24
N VAL A 109 4.33 17.17 0.70
CA VAL A 109 5.40 17.12 1.70
C VAL A 109 4.76 17.10 3.09
N MET A 110 5.18 16.14 3.92
CA MET A 110 4.57 15.86 5.22
C MET A 110 5.63 15.71 6.28
N ASP A 111 5.30 16.09 7.52
CA ASP A 111 6.16 15.89 8.69
C ASP A 111 6.04 14.47 9.28
N VAL A 112 6.89 14.17 10.26
CA VAL A 112 6.91 12.87 10.94
C VAL A 112 5.59 12.55 11.63
N ALA A 113 4.93 13.55 12.23
CA ALA A 113 3.66 13.34 12.93
C ALA A 113 2.56 12.89 11.96
N THR A 114 2.46 13.55 10.81
CA THR A 114 1.55 13.22 9.72
C THR A 114 1.86 11.82 9.16
N ARG A 115 3.13 11.51 8.90
CA ARG A 115 3.54 10.18 8.42
C ARG A 115 3.25 9.07 9.44
N ARG A 116 3.40 9.33 10.74
CA ARG A 116 2.97 8.41 11.81
C ARG A 116 1.46 8.22 11.82
N ARG A 117 0.68 9.29 11.60
CA ARG A 117 -0.77 9.21 11.48
C ARG A 117 -1.19 8.35 10.29
N ILE A 118 -0.53 8.46 9.14
CA ILE A 118 -0.77 7.59 7.98
C ILE A 118 -0.58 6.11 8.35
N LYS A 119 0.55 5.77 9.01
CA LYS A 119 0.81 4.39 9.45
C LYS A 119 -0.27 3.87 10.40
N ALA A 120 -0.70 4.69 11.36
CA ALA A 120 -1.75 4.32 12.30
C ALA A 120 -3.08 4.05 11.57
N LEU A 121 -3.49 4.94 10.68
CA LEU A 121 -4.72 4.78 9.91
C LEU A 121 -4.70 3.56 8.98
N ALA A 122 -3.53 3.19 8.45
CA ALA A 122 -3.35 1.97 7.67
C ALA A 122 -3.67 0.69 8.48
N TRP A 123 -3.42 0.68 9.79
CA TRP A 123 -3.83 -0.42 10.68
C TRP A 123 -5.35 -0.55 10.86
N GLU A 124 -6.09 0.51 10.56
CA GLU A 124 -7.56 0.53 10.68
C GLU A 124 -8.27 0.14 9.38
N VAL A 125 -7.55 -0.01 8.27
CA VAL A 125 -8.14 -0.42 6.99
C VAL A 125 -8.22 -1.95 6.94
N GLY A 126 -9.45 -2.46 6.94
CA GLY A 126 -9.71 -3.89 6.80
C GLY A 126 -9.23 -4.46 5.46
N VAL A 127 -8.77 -5.71 5.46
CA VAL A 127 -8.42 -6.44 4.24
C VAL A 127 -9.57 -7.38 3.89
N ALA A 128 -10.17 -7.21 2.71
CA ALA A 128 -11.32 -8.01 2.31
C ALA A 128 -10.92 -9.43 1.90
N LYS A 129 -11.86 -10.38 2.06
CA LYS A 129 -11.75 -11.71 1.50
C LYS A 129 -11.65 -11.61 -0.03
N PRO A 130 -10.78 -12.41 -0.65
CA PRO A 130 -10.70 -12.50 -2.11
C PRO A 130 -12.04 -12.84 -2.74
N ASN A 131 -12.58 -11.92 -3.53
CA ASN A 131 -13.85 -12.11 -4.25
C ASN A 131 -13.70 -11.79 -5.75
N ARG A 132 -12.46 -11.83 -6.27
CA ARG A 132 -12.07 -11.44 -7.65
C ARG A 132 -12.33 -9.97 -8.03
N GLN A 133 -12.94 -9.18 -7.14
CA GLN A 133 -13.19 -7.76 -7.33
C GLN A 133 -12.25 -6.91 -6.48
N TRP A 134 -12.01 -7.30 -5.22
CA TRP A 134 -11.10 -6.61 -4.33
C TRP A 134 -9.65 -6.85 -4.76
N THR A 135 -8.89 -5.75 -4.86
CA THR A 135 -7.47 -5.75 -5.26
C THR A 135 -6.66 -4.86 -4.32
N GLY A 136 -5.32 -4.90 -4.41
CA GLY A 136 -4.46 -4.00 -3.62
C GLY A 136 -4.76 -2.52 -3.85
N GLN A 137 -5.21 -2.16 -5.06
CA GLN A 137 -5.70 -0.82 -5.38
C GLN A 137 -6.92 -0.42 -4.56
N HIS A 138 -7.91 -1.31 -4.39
CA HIS A 138 -9.08 -1.03 -3.57
C HIS A 138 -8.70 -0.75 -2.10
N TRP A 139 -7.72 -1.50 -1.57
CA TRP A 139 -7.21 -1.25 -0.22
C TRP A 139 -6.51 0.11 -0.11
N ILE A 140 -5.71 0.51 -1.11
CA ILE A 140 -5.07 1.85 -1.12
C ILE A 140 -6.11 2.96 -1.29
N ILE A 141 -7.13 2.79 -2.12
CA ILE A 141 -8.23 3.76 -2.24
C ILE A 141 -8.98 3.90 -0.90
N ALA A 142 -9.26 2.79 -0.21
CA ALA A 142 -9.86 2.82 1.12
C ALA A 142 -8.96 3.51 2.15
N LEU A 143 -7.63 3.30 2.09
CA LEU A 143 -6.68 4.04 2.92
C LEU A 143 -6.71 5.53 2.61
N LEU A 144 -6.64 5.92 1.33
CA LEU A 144 -6.76 7.33 0.94
C LEU A 144 -8.06 7.93 1.50
N HIS A 145 -9.20 7.19 1.43
CA HIS A 145 -10.50 7.58 2.03
C HIS A 145 -10.36 7.96 3.48
N LYS A 146 -9.80 7.04 4.25
CA LYS A 146 -9.57 7.24 5.67
C LYS A 146 -8.60 8.42 5.94
N LEU A 147 -7.58 8.63 5.11
CA LEU A 147 -6.66 9.79 5.25
C LEU A 147 -7.40 11.11 5.01
N TYR A 148 -8.29 11.19 4.03
CA TYR A 148 -9.11 12.38 3.78
C TYR A 148 -10.11 12.65 4.91
N GLU A 149 -10.85 11.63 5.36
CA GLU A 149 -11.80 11.75 6.48
C GLU A 149 -11.11 12.23 7.77
N ASN A 150 -9.84 11.85 7.96
CA ASN A 150 -9.02 12.24 9.10
C ASN A 150 -8.21 13.53 8.87
N LYS A 151 -8.49 14.28 7.80
CA LYS A 151 -7.84 15.56 7.45
C LYS A 151 -6.31 15.46 7.30
N VAL A 152 -5.79 14.26 7.01
CA VAL A 152 -4.38 14.04 6.64
C VAL A 152 -4.13 14.46 5.20
N LEU A 153 -5.13 14.30 4.33
CA LEU A 153 -5.11 14.78 2.96
C LEU A 153 -6.26 15.77 2.73
N THR A 154 -6.00 16.76 1.88
CA THR A 154 -7.04 17.61 1.30
C THR A 154 -7.70 16.91 0.10
N GLN A 155 -8.91 17.36 -0.25
CA GLN A 155 -9.61 16.89 -1.45
C GLN A 155 -8.78 17.11 -2.73
N ALA A 156 -8.00 18.20 -2.79
CA ALA A 156 -7.15 18.52 -3.93
C ALA A 156 -5.99 17.52 -4.08
N GLN A 157 -5.30 17.19 -2.98
CA GLN A 157 -4.21 16.19 -2.97
C GLN A 157 -4.73 14.82 -3.42
N TRP A 158 -5.87 14.39 -2.89
CA TRP A 158 -6.54 13.17 -3.32
C TRP A 158 -6.84 13.18 -4.81
N SER A 159 -7.61 14.18 -5.25
CA SER A 159 -8.20 14.21 -6.60
C SER A 159 -7.09 14.24 -7.64
N LYS A 160 -6.03 15.01 -7.38
CA LYS A 160 -4.83 15.05 -8.21
C LYS A 160 -4.15 13.68 -8.29
N ALA A 161 -3.91 13.02 -7.16
CA ALA A 161 -3.23 11.72 -7.15
C ALA A 161 -4.06 10.62 -7.84
N ILE A 162 -5.36 10.56 -7.60
CA ILE A 162 -6.25 9.57 -8.25
C ILE A 162 -6.42 9.84 -9.74
N ALA A 163 -6.56 11.10 -10.17
CA ALA A 163 -6.67 11.44 -11.59
C ALA A 163 -5.40 11.08 -12.39
N GLN A 164 -4.25 11.13 -11.73
CA GLN A 164 -2.97 10.74 -12.34
C GLN A 164 -2.68 9.24 -12.22
N ALA A 165 -3.33 8.54 -11.30
CA ALA A 165 -3.21 7.09 -11.21
C ALA A 165 -3.88 6.46 -12.45
N PRO A 166 -3.23 5.51 -13.14
CA PRO A 166 -3.79 4.90 -14.33
C PRO A 166 -5.05 4.10 -13.96
N HIS A 167 -6.21 4.73 -14.19
CA HIS A 167 -7.53 4.16 -13.93
C HIS A 167 -8.34 3.93 -15.21
N ARG A 168 -7.73 4.09 -16.39
CA ARG A 168 -8.42 3.94 -17.68
C ARG A 168 -7.60 3.09 -18.65
N THR A 169 -7.97 1.83 -18.80
CA THR A 169 -8.19 1.32 -20.16
C THR A 169 -9.62 1.71 -20.51
N CYS A 170 -9.81 2.28 -21.70
CA CYS A 170 -11.10 2.50 -22.32
C CYS A 170 -12.01 1.27 -22.21
#